data_AF-A0A354FWZ9-F1
#
_entry.id   AF-A0A354FWZ9-F1
#
_cell.length_a   1.000
_cell.length_b   1.000
_cell.length_c   1.000
_cell.angle_alpha   90.00
_cell.angle_beta   90.00
_cell.angle_gamma   90.00
#
_symmetry.space_group_name_H-M   'P 1'
#
loop_
_entity.id
_entity.type
_entity.pdbx_description
1 polymer ?
#
loop_
_entity_poly.entity_id
_entity_poly.type
_entity_poly.pdbx_seq_one_letter_code
_entity_poly.pdbx_strand_id
1 'polypeptide(L)'
;MGVTVSKLQVFVPADLGQKNPLFSVGEIRIDVSWLSLLKGKRRWDRLEVNQLDVNVAIETVREIIAMPTENSSKSVVLQGQPDQDERYHSNPEGQSADEKTEQSPLVPSDVPSKVDRPNVIPMPIENFEGEIIVSNAKVRIFSERVSGLSLTLDQIEGEIPLWGSTRKGEISCGEISLSEEISEVGLTIPVMWEDRSLAVMEHSLKVFGLNLELSAAVKLAAGVPVGLHVSLPDQPVDLSSVFREQKSPFSVSNLTSKNRLQGYLLAPSTFKGSSITNFENVMINDPRDEGGMRFNRGVASFVATAAGVVAKDVRAIGEEDAILINGFATA
;
A
#
# COMPACT_ATOMS: atom_id res chain seq x y z
N MET A 1 16.05 20.66 -22.02
CA MET A 1 17.22 21.00 -21.18
C MET A 1 16.93 20.38 -19.83
N GLY A 2 17.63 19.31 -19.49
CA GLY A 2 17.33 18.48 -18.31
C GLY A 2 18.37 18.64 -17.21
N VAL A 3 18.03 18.16 -16.02
CA VAL A 3 18.94 18.00 -14.89
C VAL A 3 19.35 16.55 -14.83
N THR A 4 20.66 16.28 -14.77
CA THR A 4 21.19 14.94 -14.56
C THR A 4 21.87 14.88 -13.20
N VAL A 5 21.48 13.90 -12.38
CA VAL A 5 22.14 13.57 -11.13
C VAL A 5 22.75 12.19 -11.29
N SER A 6 24.07 12.10 -11.20
CA SER A 6 24.79 10.83 -11.24
C SER A 6 25.10 10.39 -9.82
N LYS A 7 24.84 9.12 -9.51
CA LYS A 7 25.19 8.44 -8.27
C LYS A 7 24.59 9.10 -7.02
N LEU A 8 23.31 8.87 -6.78
CA LEU A 8 22.64 9.18 -5.52
C LEU A 8 22.72 7.98 -4.58
N GLN A 9 23.02 8.20 -3.31
CA GLN A 9 22.99 7.17 -2.27
C GLN A 9 22.31 7.73 -1.04
N VAL A 10 21.38 6.96 -0.48
CA VAL A 10 20.70 7.31 0.77
C VAL A 10 20.94 6.21 1.78
N PHE A 11 21.38 6.64 2.97
CA PHE A 11 21.69 5.79 4.09
C PHE A 11 20.65 5.97 5.18
N VAL A 12 20.47 4.94 5.97
CA VAL A 12 19.73 5.01 7.24
C VAL A 12 20.48 5.97 8.19
N PRO A 13 19.82 6.73 9.08
CA PRO A 13 20.51 7.63 10.01
C PRO A 13 21.64 6.97 10.81
N ALA A 14 22.66 7.76 11.15
CA ALA A 14 23.96 7.28 11.65
C ALA A 14 23.92 6.43 12.93
N ASP A 15 22.86 6.52 13.73
CA ASP A 15 22.68 5.72 14.95
C ASP A 15 22.37 4.23 14.66
N LEU A 16 22.14 3.87 13.39
CA LEU A 16 21.63 2.57 12.95
C LEU A 16 22.68 1.70 12.23
N GLY A 17 23.96 2.07 12.31
CA GLY A 17 25.07 1.11 12.20
C GLY A 17 25.24 0.33 10.89
N GLN A 18 24.75 0.78 9.74
CA GLN A 18 24.89 0.05 8.47
C GLN A 18 25.94 0.63 7.51
N LYS A 19 26.68 -0.27 6.84
CA LYS A 19 27.66 0.04 5.76
C LYS A 19 27.03 0.12 4.36
N ASN A 20 25.78 -0.32 4.21
CA ASN A 20 25.09 -0.41 2.92
C ASN A 20 24.00 0.66 2.81
N PRO A 21 23.85 1.31 1.64
CA PRO A 21 22.79 2.28 1.42
C PRO A 21 21.41 1.59 1.40
N LEU A 22 20.39 2.26 1.96
CA LEU A 22 18.99 1.83 1.90
C LEU A 22 18.51 1.82 0.45
N PHE A 23 18.89 2.85 -0.30
CA PHE A 23 18.79 2.84 -1.75
C PHE A 23 19.93 3.60 -2.40
N SER A 24 20.28 3.21 -3.61
CA SER A 24 21.18 3.93 -4.49
C SER A 24 20.59 4.05 -5.87
N VAL A 25 20.94 5.12 -6.58
CA VAL A 25 20.53 5.36 -7.95
C VAL A 25 21.76 5.70 -8.76
N GLY A 26 22.04 4.92 -9.80
CA GLY A 26 23.16 5.16 -10.70
C GLY A 26 23.00 6.48 -11.44
N GLU A 27 21.83 6.74 -12.00
CA GLU A 27 21.54 7.97 -12.73
C GLU A 27 20.06 8.38 -12.63
N ILE A 28 19.83 9.67 -12.40
CA ILE A 28 18.51 10.30 -12.50
C ILE A 28 18.59 11.38 -13.57
N ARG A 29 17.69 11.36 -14.55
CA ARG A 29 17.53 12.44 -15.54
C ARG A 29 16.14 13.03 -15.42
N ILE A 30 16.06 14.35 -15.36
CA ILE A 30 14.81 15.09 -15.24
C ILE A 30 14.73 16.08 -16.38
N ASP A 31 13.80 15.86 -17.30
CA ASP A 31 13.45 16.84 -18.32
C ASP A 31 12.37 17.76 -17.79
N VAL A 32 12.77 18.98 -17.42
CA VAL A 32 11.87 19.97 -16.84
C VAL A 32 11.00 20.65 -17.89
N SER A 33 9.73 20.80 -17.55
CA SER A 33 8.77 21.48 -18.42
C SER A 33 8.84 22.99 -18.24
N TRP A 34 9.59 23.68 -19.10
CA TRP A 34 9.76 25.14 -19.03
C TRP A 34 8.44 25.91 -19.12
N LEU A 35 7.52 25.46 -19.98
CA LEU A 35 6.19 26.06 -20.12
C LEU A 35 5.38 25.95 -18.81
N SER A 36 5.51 24.84 -18.08
CA SER A 36 4.88 24.65 -16.79
C SER A 36 5.55 25.51 -15.71
N LEU A 37 6.88 25.52 -15.66
CA LEU A 37 7.66 26.30 -14.70
C LEU A 37 7.39 27.81 -14.82
N LEU A 38 7.35 28.34 -16.05
CA LEU A 38 7.01 29.75 -16.31
C LEU A 38 5.58 30.11 -15.88
N LYS A 39 4.67 29.13 -15.83
CA LYS A 39 3.31 29.28 -15.31
C LYS A 39 3.22 29.00 -13.79
N GLY A 40 4.36 28.91 -13.10
CA GLY A 40 4.44 28.62 -11.66
C GLY A 40 4.15 27.17 -11.27
N LYS A 41 4.01 26.26 -12.24
CA LYS A 41 3.73 24.84 -12.00
C LYS A 41 5.04 24.05 -11.95
N ARG A 42 5.28 23.34 -10.85
CA ARG A 42 6.46 22.47 -10.67
C ARG A 42 6.18 21.10 -11.29
N ARG A 43 6.43 20.96 -12.60
CA ARG A 43 6.20 19.73 -13.36
C ARG A 43 7.38 19.40 -14.27
N TRP A 44 7.50 18.13 -14.66
CA TRP A 44 8.53 17.61 -15.56
C TRP A 44 7.89 16.79 -16.68
N ASP A 45 8.48 16.83 -17.87
CA ASP A 45 7.98 16.06 -19.00
C ASP A 45 8.40 14.58 -18.84
N ARG A 46 9.62 14.33 -18.34
CA ARG A 46 10.18 12.98 -18.21
C ARG A 46 11.11 12.87 -17.00
N LEU A 47 10.96 11.81 -16.21
CA LEU A 47 11.85 11.43 -15.13
C LEU A 47 12.41 10.04 -15.43
N GLU A 48 13.69 9.94 -15.78
CA GLU A 48 14.37 8.65 -15.96
C GLU A 48 15.16 8.31 -14.70
N VAL A 49 14.99 7.09 -14.21
CA VAL A 49 15.70 6.53 -13.07
C VAL A 49 16.36 5.24 -13.53
N ASN A 50 17.68 5.24 -13.63
CA ASN A 50 18.47 4.11 -14.09
C ASN A 50 19.31 3.54 -12.95
N GLN A 51 19.39 2.21 -12.87
CA GLN A 51 20.13 1.47 -11.84
C GLN A 51 19.70 1.88 -10.42
N LEU A 52 18.39 1.84 -10.17
CA LEU A 52 17.84 1.98 -8.82
C LEU A 52 18.05 0.66 -8.08
N ASP A 53 18.84 0.68 -7.01
CA ASP A 53 19.07 -0.48 -6.15
C ASP A 53 18.53 -0.18 -4.75
N VAL A 54 17.50 -0.92 -4.33
CA VAL A 54 16.81 -0.76 -3.05
C VAL A 54 17.10 -2.00 -2.19
N ASN A 55 17.73 -1.80 -1.04
CA ASN A 55 18.09 -2.87 -0.11
C ASN A 55 17.48 -2.57 1.26
N VAL A 56 16.43 -3.30 1.62
CA VAL A 56 15.67 -3.04 2.85
C VAL A 56 15.70 -4.28 3.74
N ALA A 57 16.31 -4.17 4.91
CA ALA A 57 16.13 -5.16 5.95
C ALA A 57 14.72 -5.01 6.55
N ILE A 58 14.03 -6.13 6.80
CA ILE A 58 12.70 -6.14 7.44
C ILE A 58 12.76 -5.41 8.79
N GLU A 59 13.88 -5.54 9.49
CA GLU A 59 14.15 -4.87 10.76
C GLU A 59 14.21 -3.34 10.63
N THR A 60 14.72 -2.80 9.51
CA THR A 60 14.76 -1.35 9.25
C THR A 60 13.36 -0.77 8.96
N VAL A 61 12.43 -1.57 8.42
CA VAL A 61 11.04 -1.11 8.18
C VAL A 61 10.35 -0.71 9.49
N ARG A 62 10.61 -1.43 10.59
CA ARG A 62 10.12 -1.09 11.93
C ARG A 62 10.52 0.33 12.32
N GLU A 63 11.79 0.65 12.14
CA GLU A 63 12.36 1.93 12.57
C GLU A 63 11.83 3.09 11.73
N ILE A 64 11.64 2.88 10.42
CA ILE A 64 11.02 3.87 9.52
C ILE A 64 9.56 4.15 9.92
N ILE A 65 8.81 3.12 10.31
CA ILE A 65 7.42 3.27 10.77
C ILE A 65 7.36 3.99 12.12
N ALA A 66 8.32 3.73 13.01
CA ALA A 66 8.41 4.32 14.35
C ALA A 66 8.95 5.76 14.35
N MET A 67 9.56 6.22 13.25
CA MET A 67 10.04 7.60 13.15
C MET A 67 8.88 8.58 13.32
N PRO A 68 8.93 9.46 14.34
CA PRO A 68 7.94 10.52 14.46
C PRO A 68 8.09 11.44 13.26
N THR A 69 6.98 11.73 12.59
CA THR A 69 6.91 12.74 11.53
C THR A 69 6.98 14.14 12.17
N GLU A 70 8.06 14.45 12.86
CA GLU A 70 8.34 15.81 13.27
C GLU A 70 8.69 16.61 12.01
N ASN A 71 7.83 17.59 11.71
CA ASN A 71 7.91 18.60 10.63
C ASN A 71 7.03 18.35 9.40
N SER A 72 5.70 18.45 9.58
CA SER A 72 4.84 19.04 8.53
C SER A 72 3.75 19.97 9.07
N SER A 73 3.92 20.57 10.25
CA SER A 73 2.97 21.52 10.82
C SER A 73 3.68 22.68 11.54
N LYS A 74 4.46 23.46 10.80
CA LYS A 74 4.56 24.90 11.10
C LYS A 74 3.59 25.63 10.18
N SER A 75 2.31 25.36 10.36
CA SER A 75 1.30 26.37 10.05
C SER A 75 1.64 27.58 10.91
N VAL A 76 1.97 28.68 10.26
CA VAL A 76 2.11 30.00 10.87
C VAL A 76 0.81 30.28 11.64
N VAL A 77 0.83 30.06 12.95
CA VAL A 77 -0.16 30.61 13.86
C VAL A 77 0.16 32.09 13.93
N LEU A 78 -0.56 32.89 13.13
CA LEU A 78 -0.68 34.31 13.39
C LEU A 78 -1.28 34.46 14.79
N GLN A 79 -0.47 35.02 15.69
CA GLN A 79 -0.88 35.47 17.01
C GLN A 79 -2.12 36.35 16.90
N GLY A 80 -3.26 35.85 17.38
CA GLY A 80 -4.33 36.66 17.92
C GLY A 80 -4.30 36.49 19.44
N GLN A 81 -3.95 37.56 20.14
CA GLN A 81 -3.94 37.62 21.60
C GLN A 81 -5.35 37.40 22.19
N PRO A 82 -5.45 36.92 23.44
CA PRO A 82 -6.71 36.67 24.12
C PRO A 82 -7.19 37.93 24.86
N ASP A 83 -8.45 38.28 24.70
CA ASP A 83 -9.14 39.08 25.71
C ASP A 83 -9.97 38.15 26.60
N GLN A 84 -9.59 38.15 27.87
CA GLN A 84 -10.38 37.67 28.99
C GLN A 84 -11.45 38.70 29.34
N ASP A 85 -12.62 38.21 29.76
CA ASP A 85 -13.52 38.74 30.81
C ASP A 85 -14.93 38.19 30.49
N GLU A 86 -15.78 37.70 31.39
CA GLU A 86 -15.81 37.56 32.84
C GLU A 86 -16.86 36.46 33.16
N ARG A 87 -16.83 35.92 34.38
CA ARG A 87 -17.64 34.80 34.87
C ARG A 87 -19.04 35.21 35.38
N TYR A 88 -19.88 34.17 35.60
CA TYR A 88 -21.01 34.06 36.56
C TYR A 88 -22.35 34.72 36.15
N HIS A 89 -23.56 34.20 36.37
CA HIS A 89 -24.13 33.07 37.13
C HIS A 89 -25.60 32.82 36.64
N SER A 90 -26.11 31.60 36.93
CA SER A 90 -27.50 31.21 37.30
C SER A 90 -28.70 31.34 36.33
N ASN A 91 -29.31 30.17 36.05
CA ASN A 91 -30.75 29.92 35.77
C ASN A 91 -31.56 29.97 37.11
N PRO A 92 -32.91 29.82 37.23
CA PRO A 92 -34.01 29.55 36.26
C PRO A 92 -35.36 30.30 36.58
N GLU A 93 -36.49 29.79 36.07
CA GLU A 93 -37.94 30.14 36.32
C GLU A 93 -38.51 31.33 35.52
N GLY A 94 -39.70 31.32 34.92
CA GLY A 94 -40.82 30.38 34.80
C GLY A 94 -42.08 31.17 34.36
N GLN A 95 -42.93 30.57 33.48
CA GLN A 95 -44.39 30.79 33.31
C GLN A 95 -44.91 32.22 32.95
N SER A 96 -45.93 32.49 32.13
CA SER A 96 -46.96 31.75 31.36
C SER A 96 -47.75 32.76 30.49
N ALA A 97 -48.37 32.27 29.40
CA ALA A 97 -49.68 32.63 28.79
C ALA A 97 -49.94 34.11 28.35
N ASP A 98 -50.71 34.47 27.32
CA ASP A 98 -51.64 33.79 26.41
C ASP A 98 -51.94 34.75 25.22
N GLU A 99 -52.78 34.31 24.28
CA GLU A 99 -53.56 35.08 23.27
C GLU A 99 -53.29 34.75 21.78
N LYS A 100 -53.81 33.57 21.40
CA LYS A 100 -54.99 33.38 20.54
C LYS A 100 -55.08 34.21 19.24
N THR A 101 -55.10 33.52 18.09
CA THR A 101 -56.23 33.51 17.14
C THR A 101 -56.10 32.31 16.17
N GLU A 102 -57.11 31.45 16.16
CA GLU A 102 -57.35 30.39 15.16
C GLU A 102 -57.88 31.00 13.84
N GLN A 103 -57.44 30.49 12.68
CA GLN A 103 -58.26 29.81 11.66
C GLN A 103 -57.56 29.74 10.29
N SER A 104 -57.38 28.52 9.81
CA SER A 104 -57.00 28.10 8.43
C SER A 104 -58.22 28.26 7.47
N PRO A 105 -58.18 27.92 6.15
CA PRO A 105 -57.06 27.56 5.25
C PRO A 105 -57.18 28.22 3.84
N LEU A 106 -56.21 27.98 2.94
CA LEU A 106 -56.41 27.48 1.55
C LEU A 106 -55.10 27.60 0.74
N VAL A 107 -54.66 26.45 0.22
CA VAL A 107 -53.51 26.24 -0.66
C VAL A 107 -53.77 26.87 -2.03
N PRO A 108 -52.76 27.49 -2.66
CA PRO A 108 -52.51 27.25 -4.08
C PRO A 108 -51.19 26.51 -4.28
N SER A 109 -51.29 25.46 -5.09
CA SER A 109 -50.19 24.66 -5.60
C SER A 109 -49.40 25.51 -6.59
N ASP A 110 -48.14 25.78 -6.32
CA ASP A 110 -47.18 26.21 -7.34
C ASP A 110 -45.99 25.25 -7.34
N VAL A 111 -45.86 24.56 -8.46
CA VAL A 111 -44.78 23.63 -8.80
C VAL A 111 -43.46 24.42 -8.81
N PRO A 112 -42.42 24.02 -8.04
CA PRO A 112 -41.11 24.60 -8.25
C PRO A 112 -40.54 24.07 -9.56
N SER A 113 -40.28 25.01 -10.46
CA SER A 113 -39.58 24.83 -11.71
C SER A 113 -38.25 24.10 -11.52
N LYS A 114 -37.96 23.23 -12.50
CA LYS A 114 -36.65 22.64 -12.83
C LYS A 114 -35.50 23.10 -11.92
N VAL A 115 -35.06 22.19 -11.07
CA VAL A 115 -33.76 22.27 -10.39
C VAL A 115 -32.70 22.47 -11.48
N ASP A 116 -32.15 23.68 -11.55
CA ASP A 116 -30.92 23.95 -12.28
C ASP A 116 -29.87 23.00 -11.75
N ARG A 117 -29.42 22.08 -12.60
CA ARG A 117 -28.27 21.24 -12.29
C ARG A 117 -27.11 22.20 -12.00
N PRO A 118 -26.36 22.04 -10.90
CA PRO A 118 -25.19 22.86 -10.67
C PRO A 118 -24.30 22.73 -11.90
N ASN A 119 -23.97 23.89 -12.46
CA ASN A 119 -23.11 24.01 -13.63
C ASN A 119 -21.75 23.40 -13.23
N VAL A 120 -21.54 22.12 -13.57
CA VAL A 120 -20.26 21.46 -13.38
C VAL A 120 -19.34 22.11 -14.40
N ILE A 121 -18.59 23.12 -13.96
CA ILE A 121 -17.50 23.69 -14.75
C ILE A 121 -16.57 22.51 -15.03
N PRO A 122 -16.42 22.06 -16.29
CA PRO A 122 -15.47 21.01 -16.60
C PRO A 122 -14.10 21.50 -16.15
N MET A 123 -13.42 20.70 -15.33
CA MET A 123 -12.04 21.00 -14.96
C MET A 123 -11.24 21.25 -16.24
N PRO A 124 -10.40 22.30 -16.29
CA PRO A 124 -9.63 22.60 -17.49
C PRO A 124 -8.84 21.36 -17.89
N ILE A 125 -9.02 20.91 -19.14
CA ILE A 125 -8.26 19.80 -19.71
C ILE A 125 -6.79 20.22 -19.65
N GLU A 126 -6.04 19.63 -18.73
CA GLU A 126 -4.60 19.84 -18.67
C GLU A 126 -3.95 18.96 -19.74
N ASN A 127 -3.64 19.56 -20.89
CA ASN A 127 -2.88 18.96 -22.00
C ASN A 127 -1.40 18.75 -21.65
N PHE A 128 -1.08 18.43 -20.40
CA PHE A 128 0.27 18.22 -19.93
C PHE A 128 0.42 16.76 -19.53
N GLU A 129 1.29 16.05 -20.24
CA GLU A 129 1.64 14.67 -19.96
C GLU A 129 3.06 14.63 -19.40
N GLY A 130 3.27 13.77 -18.41
CA GLY A 130 4.60 13.40 -17.97
C GLY A 130 4.71 11.89 -17.79
N GLU A 131 5.93 11.40 -17.69
CA GLU A 131 6.20 9.99 -17.48
C GLU A 131 7.41 9.77 -16.58
N ILE A 132 7.40 8.64 -15.88
CA ILE A 132 8.53 8.12 -15.14
C ILE A 132 9.00 6.87 -15.88
N ILE A 133 10.29 6.80 -16.18
CA ILE A 133 10.92 5.63 -16.78
C ILE A 133 11.89 5.06 -15.77
N VAL A 134 11.70 3.80 -15.44
CA VAL A 134 12.60 3.03 -14.57
C VAL A 134 13.31 2.01 -15.43
N SER A 135 14.62 1.89 -15.28
CA SER A 135 15.41 0.93 -16.03
C SER A 135 16.45 0.25 -15.15
N ASN A 136 16.55 -1.08 -15.30
CA ASN A 136 17.50 -1.92 -14.58
C ASN A 136 17.46 -1.69 -13.07
N ALA A 137 16.26 -1.63 -12.51
CA ALA A 137 16.07 -1.47 -11.07
C ALA A 137 16.04 -2.83 -10.36
N LYS A 138 16.50 -2.83 -9.11
CA LYS A 138 16.58 -4.00 -8.25
C LYS A 138 16.02 -3.66 -6.88
N VAL A 139 15.18 -4.54 -6.36
CA VAL A 139 14.62 -4.42 -5.01
C VAL A 139 14.91 -5.70 -4.25
N ARG A 140 15.56 -5.58 -3.10
CA ARG A 140 15.83 -6.69 -2.19
C ARG A 140 15.29 -6.39 -0.80
N ILE A 141 14.38 -7.23 -0.34
CA ILE A 141 13.88 -7.24 1.04
C ILE A 141 14.44 -8.47 1.73
N PHE A 142 15.11 -8.33 2.87
CA PHE A 142 15.76 -9.45 3.54
C PHE A 142 15.63 -9.37 5.06
N SER A 143 15.84 -10.48 5.76
CA SER A 143 15.98 -10.46 7.22
C SER A 143 17.46 -10.55 7.62
N GLU A 144 17.88 -9.69 8.54
CA GLU A 144 19.18 -9.81 9.19
C GLU A 144 19.18 -10.90 10.26
N ARG A 145 18.01 -11.22 10.82
CA ARG A 145 17.85 -12.21 11.90
C ARG A 145 17.72 -13.64 11.38
N VAL A 146 17.09 -13.82 10.22
CA VAL A 146 16.86 -15.13 9.60
C VAL A 146 17.69 -15.23 8.33
N SER A 147 18.86 -15.86 8.44
CA SER A 147 19.74 -16.11 7.31
C SER A 147 19.01 -16.90 6.22
N GLY A 148 19.12 -16.45 4.97
CA GLY A 148 18.47 -17.07 3.82
C GLY A 148 17.06 -16.55 3.51
N LEU A 149 16.42 -15.79 4.41
CA LEU A 149 15.13 -15.17 4.11
C LEU A 149 15.33 -13.87 3.32
N SER A 150 15.04 -13.89 2.02
CA SER A 150 15.01 -12.71 1.17
C SER A 150 13.99 -12.81 0.03
N LEU A 151 13.43 -11.68 -0.37
CA LEU A 151 12.71 -11.51 -1.62
C LEU A 151 13.52 -10.55 -2.49
N THR A 152 13.90 -10.98 -3.69
CA THR A 152 14.59 -10.12 -4.67
C THR A 152 13.76 -10.02 -5.93
N LEU A 153 13.59 -8.80 -6.41
CA LEU A 153 13.03 -8.45 -7.70
C LEU A 153 14.17 -7.84 -8.51
N ASP A 154 14.54 -8.45 -9.63
CA ASP A 154 15.66 -8.02 -10.46
C ASP A 154 15.19 -7.62 -11.87
N GLN A 155 15.99 -6.76 -12.51
CA GLN A 155 15.72 -6.22 -13.84
C GLN A 155 14.32 -5.60 -13.96
N ILE A 156 13.96 -4.76 -12.99
CA ILE A 156 12.71 -3.99 -13.05
C ILE A 156 12.87 -2.89 -14.09
N GLU A 157 11.97 -2.90 -15.06
CA GLU A 157 11.81 -1.86 -16.06
C GLU A 157 10.37 -1.35 -16.00
N GLY A 158 10.16 -0.08 -16.32
CA GLY A 158 8.81 0.42 -16.33
C GLY A 158 8.67 1.77 -17.00
N GLU A 159 7.54 1.93 -17.68
CA GLU A 159 7.07 3.19 -18.22
C GLU A 159 5.77 3.54 -17.49
N ILE A 160 5.86 4.51 -16.58
CA ILE A 160 4.81 4.86 -15.65
C ILE A 160 4.27 6.25 -16.03
N PRO A 161 3.06 6.35 -16.61
CA PRO A 161 2.45 7.63 -16.92
C PRO A 161 2.14 8.41 -15.64
N LEU A 162 2.44 9.72 -15.67
CA LEU A 162 2.26 10.64 -14.56
C LEU A 162 1.77 12.00 -15.08
N TRP A 163 0.57 12.41 -14.69
CA TRP A 163 -0.14 13.59 -15.23
C TRP A 163 -0.72 13.40 -16.64
N GLY A 164 -1.64 14.30 -16.98
CA GLY A 164 -2.35 14.27 -18.26
C GLY A 164 -3.61 13.41 -18.22
N SER A 165 -4.08 13.08 -19.42
CA SER A 165 -5.25 12.23 -19.65
C SER A 165 -4.98 10.76 -19.31
N THR A 166 -6.04 9.96 -19.31
CA THR A 166 -5.94 8.52 -19.05
C THR A 166 -4.97 7.85 -20.02
N ARG A 167 -3.93 7.19 -19.48
CA ARG A 167 -2.87 6.52 -20.25
C ARG A 167 -2.49 5.19 -19.60
N LYS A 168 -2.18 4.20 -20.43
CA LYS A 168 -1.63 2.92 -19.98
C LYS A 168 -0.11 3.00 -19.95
N GLY A 169 0.48 2.30 -18.99
CA GLY A 169 1.90 2.02 -18.91
C GLY A 169 2.11 0.57 -18.51
N GLU A 170 3.35 0.21 -18.25
CA GLU A 170 3.74 -1.15 -17.93
C GLU A 170 4.93 -1.14 -16.97
N ILE A 171 4.95 -2.10 -16.05
CA ILE A 171 6.10 -2.39 -15.19
C ILE A 171 6.43 -3.86 -15.40
N SER A 172 7.63 -4.17 -15.85
CA SER A 172 8.14 -5.52 -15.98
C SER A 172 9.22 -5.79 -14.93
N CYS A 173 9.34 -7.06 -14.54
CA CYS A 173 10.37 -7.59 -13.68
C CYS A 173 10.97 -8.80 -14.41
N GLY A 174 12.29 -8.86 -14.56
CA GLY A 174 12.93 -9.95 -15.29
C GLY A 174 13.04 -11.25 -14.47
N GLU A 175 13.27 -11.13 -13.17
CA GLU A 175 13.42 -12.26 -12.26
C GLU A 175 12.85 -11.97 -10.87
N ILE A 176 12.16 -12.95 -10.30
CA ILE A 176 11.70 -12.92 -8.90
C ILE A 176 12.35 -14.10 -8.18
N SER A 177 13.06 -13.82 -7.08
CA SER A 177 13.64 -14.84 -6.23
C SER A 177 13.19 -14.73 -4.78
N LEU A 178 12.88 -15.90 -4.20
CA LEU A 178 12.57 -16.08 -2.79
C LEU A 178 13.69 -16.96 -2.21
N SER A 179 14.46 -16.45 -1.25
CA SER A 179 15.70 -17.05 -0.76
C SER A 179 16.73 -17.30 -1.88
N GLU A 180 17.84 -17.98 -1.56
CA GLU A 180 18.92 -18.22 -2.52
C GLU A 180 18.59 -19.31 -3.54
N GLU A 181 17.59 -20.15 -3.27
CA GLU A 181 17.35 -21.39 -4.03
C GLU A 181 16.11 -21.35 -4.93
N ILE A 182 15.18 -20.42 -4.70
CA ILE A 182 13.89 -20.36 -5.39
C ILE A 182 13.89 -19.12 -6.27
N SER A 183 13.84 -19.30 -7.59
CA SER A 183 13.64 -18.21 -8.54
C SER A 183 12.72 -18.63 -9.67
N GLU A 184 12.02 -17.65 -10.23
CA GLU A 184 11.15 -17.80 -11.40
C GLU A 184 11.39 -16.65 -12.37
N VAL A 185 11.09 -16.90 -13.65
CA VAL A 185 10.98 -15.85 -14.66
C VAL A 185 10.01 -14.80 -14.14
N GLY A 186 10.40 -13.53 -14.24
CA GLY A 186 9.62 -12.45 -13.68
C GLY A 186 8.31 -12.20 -14.44
N LEU A 187 7.66 -11.10 -14.12
CA LEU A 187 6.29 -10.81 -14.49
C LEU A 187 6.14 -9.40 -15.04
N THR A 188 5.06 -9.20 -15.79
CA THR A 188 4.70 -7.91 -16.37
C THR A 188 3.36 -7.48 -15.81
N ILE A 189 3.31 -6.27 -15.25
CA ILE A 189 2.14 -5.67 -14.61
C ILE A 189 1.70 -4.45 -15.43
N PRO A 190 0.48 -4.46 -15.99
CA PRO A 190 -0.07 -3.27 -16.63
C PRO A 190 -0.45 -2.23 -15.56
N VAL A 191 -0.11 -0.97 -15.82
CA VAL A 191 -0.52 0.16 -14.99
C VAL A 191 -1.38 1.12 -15.80
N MET A 192 -2.31 1.79 -15.13
CA MET A 192 -3.18 2.80 -15.73
C MET A 192 -3.14 4.07 -14.91
N TRP A 193 -2.84 5.18 -15.56
CA TRP A 193 -3.02 6.50 -15.01
C TRP A 193 -4.42 6.98 -15.32
N GLU A 194 -5.21 7.30 -14.31
CA GLU A 194 -6.56 7.86 -14.42
C GLU A 194 -6.91 8.66 -13.16
N ASP A 195 -7.62 9.78 -13.28
CA ASP A 195 -8.11 10.55 -12.13
C ASP A 195 -7.03 10.88 -11.07
N ARG A 196 -5.84 11.26 -11.55
CA ARG A 196 -4.65 11.54 -10.73
C ARG A 196 -4.17 10.37 -9.88
N SER A 197 -4.48 9.16 -10.32
CA SER A 197 -4.14 7.91 -9.65
C SER A 197 -3.45 6.99 -10.64
N LEU A 198 -2.37 6.35 -10.20
CA LEU A 198 -1.76 5.23 -10.89
C LEU A 198 -2.34 3.96 -10.28
N ALA A 199 -2.96 3.11 -11.09
CA ALA A 199 -3.61 1.90 -10.62
C ALA A 199 -3.21 0.68 -11.45
N VAL A 200 -3.06 -0.45 -10.76
CA VAL A 200 -3.12 -1.79 -11.34
C VAL A 200 -4.55 -2.26 -11.13
N MET A 201 -5.33 -2.31 -12.20
CA MET A 201 -6.63 -2.96 -12.16
C MET A 201 -6.41 -4.46 -12.04
N GLU A 202 -7.28 -5.13 -11.27
CA GLU A 202 -7.23 -6.56 -10.95
C GLU A 202 -6.52 -7.40 -12.02
N HIS A 203 -5.30 -7.82 -11.69
CA HIS A 203 -4.38 -8.45 -12.61
C HIS A 203 -4.00 -9.83 -12.10
N SER A 204 -4.32 -10.85 -12.87
CA SER A 204 -3.98 -12.24 -12.55
C SER A 204 -2.53 -12.53 -12.90
N LEU A 205 -1.80 -13.07 -11.94
CA LEU A 205 -0.39 -13.41 -12.02
C LEU A 205 -0.20 -14.87 -11.59
N LYS A 206 0.83 -15.52 -12.11
CA LYS A 206 1.27 -16.82 -11.61
C LYS A 206 2.71 -16.67 -11.11
N VAL A 207 2.92 -16.92 -9.81
CA VAL A 207 4.22 -16.78 -9.14
C VAL A 207 4.42 -17.95 -8.20
N PHE A 208 5.57 -18.61 -8.28
CA PHE A 208 5.96 -19.84 -7.61
C PHE A 208 4.90 -20.94 -7.71
N GLY A 209 4.27 -21.06 -8.88
CA GLY A 209 3.18 -22.02 -9.11
C GLY A 209 1.82 -21.62 -8.56
N LEU A 210 1.73 -20.50 -7.82
CA LEU A 210 0.50 -19.98 -7.23
C LEU A 210 -0.17 -18.98 -8.17
N ASN A 211 -1.49 -19.09 -8.33
CA ASN A 211 -2.28 -18.06 -8.97
C ASN A 211 -2.56 -16.94 -7.96
N LEU A 212 -2.35 -15.70 -8.37
CA LEU A 212 -2.48 -14.50 -7.57
C LEU A 212 -3.32 -13.48 -8.34
N GLU A 213 -4.09 -12.68 -7.61
CA GLU A 213 -4.78 -11.51 -8.13
C GLU A 213 -4.24 -10.27 -7.43
N LEU A 214 -3.67 -9.35 -8.22
CA LEU A 214 -3.08 -8.11 -7.74
C LEU A 214 -3.98 -6.94 -8.11
N SER A 215 -4.33 -6.10 -7.14
CA SER A 215 -4.75 -4.73 -7.42
C SER A 215 -3.98 -3.75 -6.54
N ALA A 216 -3.60 -2.63 -7.12
CA ALA A 216 -2.84 -1.60 -6.42
C ALA A 216 -3.27 -0.23 -6.92
N ALA A 217 -3.19 0.78 -6.06
CA ALA A 217 -3.44 2.15 -6.46
C ALA A 217 -2.59 3.13 -5.62
N VAL A 218 -2.04 4.13 -6.29
CA VAL A 218 -1.33 5.27 -5.70
C VAL A 218 -1.99 6.53 -6.22
N LYS A 219 -2.43 7.43 -5.34
CA LYS A 219 -3.07 8.68 -5.76
C LYS A 219 -2.18 9.87 -5.44
N LEU A 220 -1.98 10.76 -6.42
CA LEU A 220 -1.28 12.03 -6.22
C LEU A 220 -2.20 13.04 -5.53
N ALA A 221 -2.35 12.88 -4.21
CA ALA A 221 -3.06 13.77 -3.31
C ALA A 221 -2.21 14.05 -2.06
N ALA A 222 -2.71 14.90 -1.15
CA ALA A 222 -2.02 15.16 0.12
C ALA A 222 -1.73 13.85 0.87
N GLY A 223 -0.48 13.69 1.31
CA GLY A 223 -0.01 12.46 1.98
C GLY A 223 0.32 11.29 1.05
N VAL A 224 -0.08 11.35 -0.24
CA VAL A 224 0.10 10.29 -1.24
C VAL A 224 -0.46 8.94 -0.76
N PRO A 225 -1.80 8.79 -0.73
CA PRO A 225 -2.42 7.55 -0.28
C PRO A 225 -2.15 6.40 -1.25
N VAL A 226 -1.91 5.22 -0.67
CA VAL A 226 -1.59 3.98 -1.35
C VAL A 226 -2.43 2.84 -0.81
N GLY A 227 -2.86 1.98 -1.72
CA GLY A 227 -3.51 0.72 -1.41
C GLY A 227 -2.94 -0.41 -2.27
N LEU A 228 -2.75 -1.57 -1.65
CA LEU A 228 -2.35 -2.82 -2.26
C LEU A 228 -3.30 -3.91 -1.77
N HIS A 229 -3.77 -4.73 -2.70
CA HIS A 229 -4.56 -5.91 -2.43
C HIS A 229 -3.99 -7.08 -3.23
N VAL A 230 -3.73 -8.18 -2.54
CA VAL A 230 -3.26 -9.43 -3.14
C VAL A 230 -4.18 -10.55 -2.65
N SER A 231 -4.91 -11.16 -3.57
CA SER A 231 -5.69 -12.37 -3.30
C SER A 231 -5.03 -13.62 -3.88
N LEU A 232 -5.15 -14.72 -3.16
CA LEU A 232 -4.99 -16.07 -3.70
C LEU A 232 -6.41 -16.62 -3.87
N PRO A 233 -6.91 -16.80 -5.10
CA PRO A 233 -8.15 -17.51 -5.32
C PRO A 233 -8.04 -18.97 -4.87
N ASP A 234 -9.20 -19.60 -4.72
CA ASP A 234 -9.38 -21.00 -4.30
C ASP A 234 -8.57 -21.94 -5.19
N GLN A 235 -7.53 -22.56 -4.63
CA GLN A 235 -6.62 -23.40 -5.40
C GLN A 235 -5.86 -24.40 -4.53
N PRO A 236 -5.48 -25.56 -5.09
CA PRO A 236 -4.53 -26.45 -4.44
C PRO A 236 -3.13 -25.82 -4.43
N VAL A 237 -2.39 -26.06 -3.36
CA VAL A 237 -0.99 -25.65 -3.24
C VAL A 237 -0.12 -26.87 -3.06
N ASP A 238 0.77 -27.04 -4.04
CA ASP A 238 1.90 -27.96 -3.98
C ASP A 238 3.18 -27.15 -4.21
N LEU A 239 4.01 -27.08 -3.17
CA LEU A 239 5.29 -26.37 -3.22
C LEU A 239 6.43 -27.28 -3.72
N SER A 240 6.13 -28.46 -4.27
CA SER A 240 7.16 -29.37 -4.81
C SER A 240 8.04 -28.71 -5.88
N SER A 241 7.49 -27.80 -6.67
CA SER A 241 8.21 -26.98 -7.66
C SER A 241 9.23 -26.04 -7.02
N VAL A 242 8.97 -25.61 -5.78
CA VAL A 242 9.83 -24.74 -4.97
C VAL A 242 10.97 -25.55 -4.33
N PHE A 243 10.69 -26.78 -3.89
CA PHE A 243 11.64 -27.65 -3.16
C PHE A 243 12.48 -28.58 -4.06
N ARG A 244 12.65 -28.26 -5.35
CA ARG A 244 13.56 -28.91 -6.33
C ARG A 244 13.98 -30.35 -5.96
N GLU A 245 13.11 -31.31 -6.29
CA GLU A 245 13.28 -32.78 -6.18
C GLU A 245 13.02 -33.43 -4.80
N GLN A 246 12.76 -32.67 -3.73
CA GLN A 246 12.17 -33.25 -2.52
C GLN A 246 10.63 -33.25 -2.64
N LYS A 247 9.98 -34.36 -2.22
CA LYS A 247 8.52 -34.36 -2.04
C LYS A 247 8.20 -33.19 -1.11
N SER A 248 7.29 -32.31 -1.53
CA SER A 248 6.91 -31.17 -0.72
C SER A 248 6.51 -31.65 0.68
N PRO A 249 7.15 -31.15 1.76
CA PRO A 249 6.73 -31.48 3.12
C PRO A 249 5.35 -30.89 3.44
N PHE A 250 4.80 -30.09 2.53
CA PHE A 250 3.58 -29.32 2.72
C PHE A 250 2.67 -29.45 1.49
N SER A 251 1.44 -29.94 1.71
CA SER A 251 0.41 -29.94 0.66
C SER A 251 -0.90 -29.43 1.21
N VAL A 252 -1.57 -28.57 0.45
CA VAL A 252 -2.88 -28.02 0.80
C VAL A 252 -3.83 -28.27 -0.34
N SER A 253 -4.97 -28.91 -0.06
CA SER A 253 -5.96 -29.18 -1.12
C SER A 253 -6.66 -27.91 -1.57
N ASN A 254 -6.89 -27.00 -0.63
CA ASN A 254 -7.50 -25.72 -0.93
C ASN A 254 -6.93 -24.59 -0.06
N LEU A 255 -6.37 -23.57 -0.68
CA LEU A 255 -5.87 -22.36 -0.04
C LEU A 255 -6.57 -21.15 -0.65
N THR A 256 -7.16 -20.32 0.20
CA THR A 256 -7.60 -18.96 -0.16
C THR A 256 -6.92 -17.96 0.74
N SER A 257 -6.54 -16.81 0.18
CA SER A 257 -5.96 -15.73 0.98
C SER A 257 -6.40 -14.38 0.45
N LYS A 258 -6.67 -13.43 1.35
CA LYS A 258 -6.95 -12.03 1.02
C LYS A 258 -6.06 -11.15 1.87
N ASN A 259 -5.19 -10.42 1.20
CA ASN A 259 -4.19 -9.57 1.82
C ASN A 259 -4.42 -8.14 1.37
N ARG A 260 -4.47 -7.22 2.32
CA ARG A 260 -4.63 -5.78 2.06
C ARG A 260 -3.57 -5.02 2.84
N LEU A 261 -2.98 -4.02 2.20
CA LEU A 261 -2.12 -3.02 2.82
C LEU A 261 -2.57 -1.65 2.33
N GLN A 262 -2.73 -0.68 3.22
CA GLN A 262 -3.10 0.69 2.84
C GLN A 262 -2.52 1.71 3.82
N GLY A 263 -2.24 2.91 3.33
CA GLY A 263 -1.69 3.99 4.15
C GLY A 263 -1.35 5.22 3.31
N TYR A 264 -0.55 6.10 3.86
CA TYR A 264 -0.03 7.30 3.19
C TYR A 264 1.50 7.19 3.12
N LEU A 265 2.09 7.28 1.92
CA LEU A 265 3.54 7.16 1.75
C LEU A 265 4.32 8.22 2.54
N LEU A 266 3.75 9.43 2.66
CA LEU A 266 4.39 10.53 3.41
C LEU A 266 4.13 10.47 4.93
N ALA A 267 3.34 9.50 5.40
CA ALA A 267 3.13 9.24 6.82
C ALA A 267 3.12 7.72 7.08
N PRO A 268 4.29 7.05 7.08
CA PRO A 268 4.41 5.59 7.18
C PRO A 268 3.70 4.97 8.39
N SER A 269 3.58 5.71 9.51
CA SER A 269 2.85 5.29 10.71
C SER A 269 1.35 5.07 10.49
N THR A 270 0.79 5.54 9.36
CA THR A 270 -0.61 5.35 9.01
C THR A 270 -0.91 4.00 8.36
N PHE A 271 0.13 3.24 7.97
CA PHE A 271 -0.05 1.97 7.28
C PHE A 271 -0.78 0.95 8.15
N LYS A 272 -1.77 0.30 7.54
CA LYS A 272 -2.54 -0.79 8.12
C LYS A 272 -2.61 -1.94 7.13
N GLY A 273 -2.29 -3.13 7.62
CA GLY A 273 -2.35 -4.37 6.88
C GLY A 273 -3.37 -5.32 7.48
N SER A 274 -3.95 -6.18 6.64
CA SER A 274 -4.73 -7.33 7.08
C SER A 274 -4.50 -8.50 6.15
N SER A 275 -4.40 -9.70 6.72
CA SER A 275 -4.34 -10.96 5.98
C SER A 275 -5.37 -11.90 6.56
N ILE A 276 -6.18 -12.53 5.72
CA ILE A 276 -7.06 -13.64 6.09
C ILE A 276 -6.79 -14.77 5.12
N THR A 277 -6.34 -15.90 5.65
CA THR A 277 -6.03 -17.09 4.89
C THR A 277 -6.87 -18.25 5.41
N ASN A 278 -7.60 -18.94 4.54
CA ASN A 278 -8.28 -20.19 4.88
C ASN A 278 -7.59 -21.33 4.15
N PHE A 279 -7.49 -22.46 4.81
CA PHE A 279 -6.90 -23.66 4.23
C PHE A 279 -7.70 -24.90 4.61
N GLU A 280 -7.78 -25.86 3.70
CA GLU A 280 -8.44 -27.15 3.89
C GLU A 280 -7.51 -28.29 3.51
N ASN A 281 -7.63 -29.40 4.26
CA ASN A 281 -6.86 -30.62 4.08
C ASN A 281 -5.36 -30.33 3.93
N VAL A 282 -4.78 -29.72 4.97
CA VAL A 282 -3.34 -29.48 5.07
C VAL A 282 -2.67 -30.74 5.58
N MET A 283 -1.65 -31.18 4.86
CA MET A 283 -0.72 -32.22 5.29
C MET A 283 0.66 -31.59 5.48
N ILE A 284 1.23 -31.79 6.66
CA ILE A 284 2.60 -31.44 6.98
C ILE A 284 3.33 -32.74 7.28
N ASN A 285 4.21 -33.18 6.37
CA ASN A 285 4.99 -34.40 6.55
C ASN A 285 6.31 -34.04 7.24
N ASP A 286 6.71 -34.79 8.27
CA ASP A 286 8.07 -34.64 8.82
C ASP A 286 9.05 -35.28 7.83
N PRO A 287 10.06 -34.56 7.33
CA PRO A 287 11.04 -35.13 6.41
C PRO A 287 11.92 -36.22 7.03
N ARG A 288 11.86 -36.43 8.35
CA ARG A 288 12.71 -37.39 9.09
C ARG A 288 12.00 -38.70 9.45
N ASP A 289 10.67 -38.78 9.35
CA ASP A 289 9.90 -40.00 9.59
C ASP A 289 8.69 -40.10 8.64
N GLU A 290 7.92 -41.20 8.70
CA GLU A 290 6.66 -41.34 7.95
C GLU A 290 5.48 -40.64 8.65
N GLY A 291 5.74 -39.90 9.73
CA GLY A 291 4.76 -39.15 10.50
C GLY A 291 4.37 -37.86 9.78
N GLY A 292 3.13 -37.44 10.01
CA GLY A 292 2.63 -36.18 9.47
C GLY A 292 1.47 -35.65 10.27
N MET A 293 1.40 -34.32 10.38
CA MET A 293 0.25 -33.64 10.96
C MET A 293 -0.78 -33.40 9.87
N ARG A 294 -2.02 -33.78 10.15
CA ARG A 294 -3.15 -33.57 9.24
C ARG A 294 -4.16 -32.62 9.85
N PHE A 295 -4.44 -31.53 9.14
CA PHE A 295 -5.50 -30.60 9.50
C PHE A 295 -6.58 -30.60 8.43
N ASN A 296 -7.83 -30.88 8.82
CA ASN A 296 -8.96 -30.89 7.92
C ASN A 296 -9.32 -29.46 7.46
N ARG A 297 -9.17 -28.49 8.36
CA ARG A 297 -9.47 -27.07 8.08
C ARG A 297 -8.70 -26.14 9.00
N GLY A 298 -8.51 -24.91 8.57
CA GLY A 298 -8.03 -23.84 9.42
C GLY A 298 -8.16 -22.46 8.82
N VAL A 299 -7.88 -21.47 9.66
CA VAL A 299 -7.87 -20.06 9.31
C VAL A 299 -6.69 -19.40 9.99
N ALA A 300 -6.07 -18.45 9.31
CA ALA A 300 -5.06 -17.56 9.85
C ALA A 300 -5.45 -16.11 9.52
N SER A 301 -5.65 -15.31 10.56
CA SER A 301 -6.10 -13.92 10.47
C SER A 301 -5.12 -13.02 11.19
N PHE A 302 -4.52 -12.10 10.45
CA PHE A 302 -3.53 -11.15 10.96
C PHE A 302 -3.97 -9.71 10.67
N VAL A 303 -3.67 -8.81 11.59
CA VAL A 303 -3.78 -7.36 11.38
C VAL A 303 -2.47 -6.70 11.77
N ALA A 304 -1.90 -5.93 10.85
CA ALA A 304 -0.70 -5.15 11.06
C ALA A 304 -1.05 -3.66 11.16
N THR A 305 -0.43 -2.97 12.11
CA THR A 305 -0.50 -1.52 12.27
C THR A 305 0.88 -1.01 12.68
N ALA A 306 1.06 0.30 12.78
CA ALA A 306 2.29 0.86 13.35
C ALA A 306 2.61 0.39 14.78
N ALA A 307 1.62 -0.07 15.55
CA ALA A 307 1.85 -0.61 16.89
C ALA A 307 2.39 -2.06 16.88
N GLY A 308 2.27 -2.77 15.76
CA GLY A 308 2.67 -4.16 15.64
C GLY A 308 1.67 -5.03 14.86
N VAL A 309 1.89 -6.34 14.93
CA VAL A 309 1.09 -7.37 14.27
C VAL A 309 0.30 -8.17 15.31
N VAL A 310 -1.00 -8.24 15.11
CA VAL A 310 -1.93 -9.04 15.90
C VAL A 310 -2.31 -10.27 15.10
N ALA A 311 -2.03 -11.46 15.64
CA ALA A 311 -2.64 -12.71 15.20
C ALA A 311 -4.02 -12.81 15.87
N LYS A 312 -5.06 -12.43 15.12
CA LYS A 312 -6.44 -12.36 15.63
C LYS A 312 -7.06 -13.74 15.86
N ASP A 313 -6.78 -14.66 14.94
CA ASP A 313 -7.30 -16.02 14.95
C ASP A 313 -6.40 -16.85 14.05
N VAL A 314 -5.57 -17.70 14.64
CA VAL A 314 -4.82 -18.71 13.91
C VAL A 314 -5.19 -20.05 14.48
N ARG A 315 -5.98 -20.82 13.72
CA ARG A 315 -6.42 -22.15 14.12
C ARG A 315 -6.27 -23.15 12.99
N ALA A 316 -5.89 -24.37 13.34
CA ALA A 316 -5.92 -25.52 12.47
C ALA A 316 -6.53 -26.69 13.25
N ILE A 317 -7.47 -27.40 12.64
CA ILE A 317 -8.26 -28.46 13.29
C ILE A 317 -8.16 -29.72 12.43
N GLY A 318 -7.56 -30.76 13.00
CA GLY A 318 -7.50 -32.13 12.48
C GLY A 318 -8.41 -33.07 13.27
N GLU A 319 -8.25 -34.38 13.01
CA GLU A 319 -8.93 -35.42 13.78
C GLU A 319 -8.19 -35.70 15.10
N GLU A 320 -6.86 -35.72 15.05
CA GLU A 320 -6.00 -36.02 16.19
C GLU A 320 -5.29 -34.77 16.73
N ASP A 321 -5.06 -33.77 15.88
CA ASP A 321 -4.30 -32.56 16.21
C ASP A 321 -5.16 -31.28 16.14
N ALA A 322 -4.88 -30.32 17.01
CA ALA A 322 -5.42 -28.97 16.91
C ALA A 322 -4.37 -27.93 17.31
N ILE A 323 -4.26 -26.87 16.52
CA ILE A 323 -3.42 -25.72 16.80
C ILE A 323 -4.34 -24.51 17.00
N LEU A 324 -4.10 -23.77 18.08
CA LEU A 324 -4.70 -22.47 18.31
C LEU A 324 -3.62 -21.50 18.78
N ILE A 325 -3.44 -20.41 18.04
CA ILE A 325 -2.50 -19.36 18.34
C ILE A 325 -3.24 -18.03 18.33
N ASN A 326 -3.18 -17.32 19.45
CA ASN A 326 -3.56 -15.93 19.57
C ASN A 326 -2.36 -15.19 20.14
N GLY A 327 -2.00 -14.06 19.53
CA GLY A 327 -0.77 -13.39 19.90
C GLY A 327 -0.68 -11.97 19.38
N PHE A 328 0.16 -11.20 20.05
CA PHE A 328 0.52 -9.86 19.64
C PHE A 328 2.03 -9.74 19.64
N ALA A 329 2.57 -9.33 18.50
CA ALA A 329 3.96 -8.94 18.35
C ALA A 329 3.99 -7.42 18.19
N THR A 330 4.56 -6.72 19.17
CA THR A 330 4.83 -5.27 19.08
C THR A 330 5.79 -4.99 17.94
N ALA A 331 5.55 -3.87 17.24
CA ALA A 331 6.47 -3.32 16.25
C ALA A 331 7.85 -3.15 16.88
#